data_AF-A0A923QPW7-F1
#
_entry.id   AF-A0A923QPW7-F1
#
_cell.length_a   1.000
_cell.length_b   1.000
_cell.length_c   1.000
_cell.angle_alpha   90.00
_cell.angle_beta   90.00
_cell.angle_gamma   90.00
#
_symmetry.space_group_name_H-M   'P 1'
#
loop_
_entity.id
_entity.type
_entity.pdbx_description
1 polymer ?
#
loop_
_entity_poly.entity_id
_entity_poly.type
_entity_poly.pdbx_seq_one_letter_code
_entity_poly.pdbx_strand_id
1 'polypeptide(L)'
;MADRPFLYPNVTSIPGSRIESDRAEKKKPDGLKSDFDQVFDQTLDVKSGDAGSIAESKTGRSPSLDRAGGLTRDLGSIKQPLKFSSHATQRLSERKIQLDAATMSKVTDAIDRAEAKGIEDTLVLTNEAALIVNVKNRTVITAMDRQSLAGNVFTNIDGAVIV
;
A
#
# COMPACT_ATOMS: atom_id res chain seq x y z
N MET A 1 -33.61 51.87 -1.95
CA MET A 1 -32.62 50.81 -1.65
C MET A 1 -33.39 49.52 -1.48
N ALA A 2 -33.27 48.59 -2.44
CA ALA A 2 -34.00 47.33 -2.42
C ALA A 2 -33.03 46.18 -2.14
N ASP A 3 -33.30 45.47 -1.05
CA ASP A 3 -32.72 44.19 -0.65
C ASP A 3 -32.85 43.18 -1.80
N ARG A 4 -31.72 42.66 -2.29
CA ARG A 4 -31.69 41.52 -3.21
C ARG A 4 -30.96 40.37 -2.52
N PRO A 5 -31.60 39.19 -2.36
CA PRO A 5 -30.97 38.06 -1.69
C PRO A 5 -29.83 37.49 -2.54
N PHE A 6 -28.70 37.18 -1.90
CA PHE A 6 -27.59 36.46 -2.52
C PHE A 6 -28.01 35.01 -2.76
N LEU A 7 -28.32 34.71 -4.02
CA LEU A 7 -28.60 33.36 -4.50
C LEU A 7 -27.28 32.66 -4.80
N TYR A 8 -26.89 31.66 -4.00
CA TYR A 8 -25.77 30.79 -4.37
C TYR A 8 -26.22 29.83 -5.49
N PRO A 9 -25.55 29.77 -6.65
CA PRO A 9 -25.75 28.70 -7.59
C PRO A 9 -25.09 27.43 -7.04
N ASN A 10 -25.89 26.58 -6.38
CA ASN A 10 -25.52 25.19 -6.14
C ASN A 10 -25.86 24.38 -7.39
N VAL A 11 -24.83 23.99 -8.14
CA VAL A 11 -24.49 22.60 -8.53
C VAL A 11 -23.52 22.65 -9.71
N THR A 12 -22.34 22.07 -9.51
CA THR A 12 -21.42 21.69 -10.60
C THR A 12 -22.20 20.82 -11.58
N SER A 13 -22.56 21.39 -12.73
CA SER A 13 -22.99 20.59 -13.88
C SER A 13 -21.80 19.73 -14.27
N ILE A 14 -21.94 18.40 -14.16
CA ILE A 14 -20.97 17.47 -14.75
C ILE A 14 -21.15 17.58 -16.27
N PRO A 15 -20.15 18.07 -17.03
CA PRO A 15 -20.21 18.00 -18.48
C PRO A 15 -20.03 16.54 -18.91
N GLY A 16 -21.01 15.98 -19.63
CA GLY A 16 -20.82 14.72 -20.36
C GLY A 16 -21.94 13.68 -20.35
N SER A 17 -23.08 13.88 -19.68
CA SER A 17 -24.20 12.93 -19.78
C SER A 17 -25.21 13.35 -20.86
N ARG A 18 -24.91 13.02 -22.11
CA ARG A 18 -25.93 12.84 -23.16
C ARG A 18 -25.77 11.43 -23.72
N ILE A 19 -26.49 10.48 -23.13
CA ILE A 19 -26.77 9.20 -23.78
C ILE A 19 -28.10 9.41 -24.51
N GLU A 20 -28.01 9.88 -25.75
CA GLU A 20 -29.11 9.71 -26.70
C GLU A 20 -29.15 8.24 -27.11
N SER A 21 -30.34 7.68 -26.95
CA SER A 21 -30.68 6.30 -27.21
C SER A 21 -30.88 6.07 -28.71
N ASP A 22 -29.79 5.69 -29.39
CA ASP A 22 -29.85 4.99 -30.67
C ASP A 22 -29.40 3.53 -30.46
N ARG A 23 -30.40 2.69 -30.21
CA ARG A 23 -30.25 1.23 -30.14
C ARG A 23 -30.05 0.69 -31.55
N ALA A 24 -28.80 0.70 -32.02
CA ALA A 24 -28.38 -0.10 -33.16
C ALA A 24 -27.96 -1.50 -32.67
N GLU A 25 -28.77 -2.49 -33.01
CA GLU A 25 -28.60 -3.91 -32.72
C GLU A 25 -27.36 -4.47 -33.43
N LYS A 26 -26.25 -4.70 -32.69
CA LYS A 26 -25.10 -5.45 -33.19
C LYS A 26 -25.15 -6.90 -32.71
N LYS A 27 -25.45 -7.79 -33.67
CA LYS A 27 -25.24 -9.24 -33.60
C LYS A 27 -23.89 -9.58 -32.98
N LYS A 28 -23.91 -10.49 -32.00
CA LYS A 28 -22.75 -11.20 -31.46
C LYS A 28 -22.28 -12.21 -32.53
N PRO A 29 -21.04 -12.14 -33.03
CA PRO A 29 -20.43 -13.28 -33.69
C PRO A 29 -19.83 -14.22 -32.64
N ASP A 30 -20.14 -15.50 -32.80
CA ASP A 30 -19.63 -16.62 -32.03
C ASP A 30 -18.11 -16.78 -32.17
N GLY A 31 -17.48 -17.23 -31.09
CA GLY A 31 -16.32 -18.13 -31.21
C GLY A 31 -14.92 -17.53 -31.29
N LEU A 32 -14.54 -16.60 -30.41
CA LEU A 32 -13.12 -16.33 -30.16
C LEU A 32 -12.83 -16.41 -28.66
N LYS A 33 -12.34 -17.58 -28.23
CA LYS A 33 -11.72 -17.74 -26.91
C LYS A 33 -10.44 -16.91 -26.92
N SER A 34 -10.29 -16.04 -25.93
CA SER A 34 -9.11 -15.20 -25.77
C SER A 34 -7.89 -16.05 -25.45
N ASP A 35 -6.75 -15.76 -26.10
CA ASP A 35 -5.45 -16.40 -25.89
C ASP A 35 -5.01 -16.45 -24.41
N PHE A 36 -5.53 -15.54 -23.59
CA PHE A 36 -5.28 -15.48 -22.15
C PHE A 36 -5.85 -16.67 -21.36
N ASP A 37 -6.99 -17.26 -21.76
CA ASP A 37 -7.54 -18.45 -21.10
C ASP A 37 -6.65 -19.69 -21.35
N GLN A 38 -5.90 -19.70 -22.46
CA GLN A 38 -5.09 -20.83 -22.87
C GLN A 38 -3.76 -20.93 -22.11
N VAL A 39 -3.23 -19.80 -21.64
CA VAL A 39 -1.98 -19.76 -20.86
C VAL A 39 -2.19 -20.23 -19.42
N PHE A 40 -3.39 -20.01 -18.87
CA PHE A 40 -3.68 -20.32 -17.47
C PHE A 40 -3.88 -21.83 -17.24
N ASP A 41 -4.53 -22.54 -18.17
CA ASP A 41 -4.68 -24.00 -18.09
C ASP A 41 -3.34 -24.75 -18.19
N GLN A 42 -2.31 -24.12 -18.79
CA GLN A 42 -1.01 -24.74 -19.01
C GLN A 42 -0.11 -24.80 -17.76
N THR A 43 -0.51 -24.17 -16.65
CA THR A 43 0.23 -24.19 -15.37
C THR A 43 -0.33 -25.22 -14.37
N LEU A 44 -1.49 -25.82 -14.62
CA LEU A 44 -2.11 -26.77 -13.69
C LEU A 44 -2.00 -28.25 -14.10
N ASP A 45 -1.41 -28.56 -15.27
CA ASP A 45 -1.16 -29.93 -15.73
C ASP A 45 0.32 -30.34 -15.60
N VAL A 46 0.91 -30.18 -14.40
CA VAL A 46 2.13 -30.95 -14.05
C VAL A 46 1.67 -32.21 -13.34
N LYS A 47 1.39 -33.19 -14.18
CA LYS A 47 0.96 -34.54 -13.85
C LYS A 47 2.04 -35.26 -13.04
N SER A 48 1.59 -35.75 -11.91
CA SER A 48 2.17 -36.79 -11.07
C SER A 48 2.66 -37.98 -11.88
N GLY A 49 3.89 -38.42 -11.60
CA GLY A 49 4.36 -39.75 -11.95
C GLY A 49 5.86 -39.79 -12.22
N ASP A 50 6.66 -40.09 -11.19
CA ASP A 50 7.83 -40.96 -11.33
C ASP A 50 8.27 -41.48 -9.95
N ALA A 51 8.09 -42.78 -9.77
CA ALA A 51 8.51 -43.56 -8.62
C ALA A 51 9.65 -44.49 -9.06
N GLY A 52 10.70 -44.57 -8.22
CA GLY A 52 11.87 -45.43 -8.38
C GLY A 52 13.16 -44.60 -8.40
N SER A 53 14.26 -44.94 -7.73
CA SER A 53 14.64 -46.13 -6.98
C SER A 53 15.92 -45.82 -6.18
N ILE A 54 16.03 -46.37 -4.97
CA ILE A 54 17.22 -46.99 -4.33
C ILE A 54 18.57 -46.22 -4.35
N ALA A 55 19.04 -45.82 -3.16
CA ALA A 55 20.44 -46.04 -2.74
C ALA A 55 20.60 -45.85 -1.22
N GLU A 56 20.59 -46.97 -0.49
CA GLU A 56 21.18 -47.08 0.85
C GLU A 56 22.70 -46.86 0.78
N SER A 57 23.24 -46.07 1.71
CA SER A 57 24.60 -46.30 2.19
C SER A 57 24.67 -46.06 3.70
N LYS A 58 25.08 -47.11 4.40
CA LYS A 58 25.32 -47.19 5.84
C LYS A 58 26.55 -46.34 6.20
N THR A 59 26.57 -45.76 7.40
CA THR A 59 27.48 -46.15 8.50
C THR A 59 27.63 -45.00 9.51
N GLY A 60 27.20 -45.28 10.74
CA GLY A 60 27.86 -44.92 12.01
C GLY A 60 28.40 -43.51 12.24
N ARG A 61 27.93 -42.87 13.32
CA ARG A 61 28.66 -42.76 14.61
C ARG A 61 28.13 -41.55 15.36
N SER A 62 27.50 -41.80 16.51
CA SER A 62 27.16 -40.77 17.50
C SER A 62 28.40 -39.96 17.87
N PRO A 63 28.24 -38.66 18.14
CA PRO A 63 28.51 -38.26 19.51
C PRO A 63 27.37 -37.43 20.08
N SER A 64 26.94 -37.85 21.26
CA SER A 64 26.31 -37.04 22.29
C SER A 64 27.06 -35.72 22.45
N LEU A 65 26.35 -34.60 22.31
CA LEU A 65 26.77 -33.31 22.83
C LEU A 65 25.59 -32.63 23.50
N ASP A 66 25.62 -32.73 24.82
CA ASP A 66 25.06 -31.83 25.80
C ASP A 66 25.27 -30.36 25.38
N ARG A 67 24.17 -29.66 25.15
CA ARG A 67 23.98 -28.28 25.60
C ARG A 67 22.51 -27.92 25.46
N ALA A 68 21.82 -27.99 26.59
CA ALA A 68 20.65 -27.18 26.85
C ALA A 68 21.07 -25.69 26.86
N GLY A 69 21.36 -25.15 25.68
CA GLY A 69 21.38 -23.73 25.43
C GLY A 69 19.98 -23.34 25.02
N GLY A 70 19.24 -22.72 25.95
CA GLY A 70 17.96 -22.09 25.64
C GLY A 70 18.15 -21.13 24.47
N LEU A 71 17.77 -21.58 23.28
CA LEU A 71 17.50 -20.73 22.16
C LEU A 71 16.17 -20.05 22.48
N THR A 72 16.20 -19.05 23.37
CA THR A 72 15.23 -17.98 23.34
C THR A 72 15.40 -17.35 21.97
N ARG A 73 14.65 -17.88 21.01
CA ARG A 73 14.37 -17.21 19.74
C ARG A 73 13.75 -15.90 20.17
N ASP A 74 14.59 -14.87 20.27
CA ASP A 74 14.20 -13.49 20.06
C ASP A 74 13.53 -13.49 18.68
N LEU A 75 12.24 -13.79 18.69
CA LEU A 75 11.29 -13.43 17.65
C LEU A 75 11.16 -11.91 17.76
N GLY A 76 12.29 -11.23 17.49
CA GLY A 76 12.37 -9.80 17.35
C GLY A 76 11.25 -9.43 16.41
N SER A 77 10.30 -8.70 16.98
CA SER A 77 8.99 -8.45 16.40
C SER A 77 9.14 -8.11 14.93
N ILE A 78 8.59 -8.94 14.05
CA ILE A 78 8.52 -8.63 12.62
C ILE A 78 7.67 -7.35 12.52
N LYS A 79 8.34 -6.19 12.54
CA LYS A 79 7.69 -4.89 12.45
C LYS A 79 6.92 -4.90 11.13
N GLN A 80 5.62 -4.63 11.23
CA GLN A 80 4.74 -4.66 10.08
C GLN A 80 5.27 -3.68 9.03
N PRO A 81 5.33 -4.08 7.75
CA PRO A 81 5.78 -3.19 6.69
C PRO A 81 4.85 -1.97 6.59
N LEU A 82 5.43 -0.80 6.29
CA LEU A 82 4.67 0.42 6.09
C LEU A 82 3.74 0.27 4.88
N LYS A 83 2.46 0.58 5.07
CA LYS A 83 1.43 0.51 4.02
C LYS A 83 1.13 1.89 3.46
N PHE A 84 0.76 1.96 2.19
CA PHE A 84 0.28 3.17 1.56
C PHE A 84 -1.20 3.02 1.22
N SER A 85 -2.00 4.01 1.58
CA SER A 85 -3.39 4.08 1.16
C SER A 85 -3.48 4.39 -0.34
N SER A 86 -4.64 4.13 -0.94
CA SER A 86 -4.92 4.53 -2.32
C SER A 86 -4.70 6.03 -2.54
N HIS A 87 -5.14 6.87 -1.60
CA HIS A 87 -4.93 8.31 -1.66
C HIS A 87 -3.45 8.69 -1.61
N ALA A 88 -2.66 8.06 -0.75
CA ALA A 88 -1.23 8.33 -0.67
C ALA A 88 -0.53 7.98 -1.99
N THR A 89 -0.76 6.78 -2.53
CA THR A 89 -0.17 6.32 -3.78
C THR A 89 -0.58 7.21 -4.97
N GLN A 90 -1.86 7.59 -5.04
CA GLN A 90 -2.35 8.50 -6.07
C GLN A 90 -1.65 9.86 -5.98
N ARG A 91 -1.56 10.45 -4.78
CA ARG A 91 -0.94 11.77 -4.58
C ARG A 91 0.56 11.77 -4.87
N LEU A 92 1.28 10.72 -4.46
CA LEU A 92 2.70 10.55 -4.77
C LEU A 92 2.92 10.51 -6.29
N SER A 93 2.05 9.79 -7.00
CA SER A 93 2.11 9.66 -8.46
C SER A 93 1.76 10.98 -9.17
N GLU A 94 0.68 11.66 -8.77
CA GLU A 94 0.22 12.94 -9.33
C GLU A 94 1.30 14.02 -9.23
N ARG A 95 2.00 14.06 -8.09
CA ARG A 95 3.00 15.09 -7.78
C ARG A 95 4.43 14.68 -8.09
N LYS A 96 4.63 13.47 -8.62
CA LYS A 96 5.95 12.88 -8.91
C LYS A 96 6.91 12.96 -7.72
N ILE A 97 6.39 12.81 -6.50
CA ILE A 97 7.17 12.81 -5.28
C ILE A 97 7.85 11.44 -5.20
N GLN A 98 9.18 11.42 -5.26
CA GLN A 98 9.94 10.18 -5.10
C GLN A 98 10.33 10.01 -3.64
N LEU A 99 9.88 8.92 -3.02
CA LEU A 99 10.34 8.54 -1.69
C LEU A 99 11.51 7.57 -1.86
N ASP A 100 12.72 8.06 -1.63
CA ASP A 100 13.90 7.22 -1.62
C ASP A 100 13.88 6.22 -0.44
N ALA A 101 14.59 5.11 -0.59
CA ALA A 101 14.73 4.09 0.45
C ALA A 101 15.25 4.68 1.78
N ALA A 102 16.15 5.66 1.72
CA ALA A 102 16.64 6.36 2.91
C ALA A 102 15.52 7.14 3.61
N THR A 103 14.68 7.84 2.85
CA THR A 103 13.52 8.58 3.37
C THR A 103 12.50 7.62 3.98
N MET A 104 12.26 6.48 3.33
CA MET A 104 11.37 5.43 3.84
C MET A 104 11.83 4.86 5.19
N SER A 105 13.13 4.65 5.37
CA SER A 105 13.70 4.24 6.65
C SER A 105 13.44 5.29 7.73
N LYS A 106 13.72 6.56 7.43
CA LYS A 106 13.50 7.67 8.38
C LYS A 106 12.03 7.83 8.77
N VAL A 107 11.12 7.66 7.81
CA VAL A 107 9.67 7.70 8.07
C VAL A 107 9.28 6.56 9.00
N THR A 108 9.82 5.36 8.78
CA THR A 108 9.59 4.20 9.66
C THR A 108 10.10 4.47 11.08
N ASP A 109 11.30 5.02 11.22
CA ASP A 109 11.87 5.41 12.52
C ASP A 109 11.07 6.53 13.20
N ALA A 110 10.49 7.45 12.42
CA ALA A 110 9.61 8.51 12.94
C ALA A 110 8.30 7.92 13.49
N ILE A 111 7.72 6.95 12.78
CA ILE A 111 6.51 6.25 13.19
C ILE A 111 6.77 5.46 14.47
N ASP A 112 7.91 4.76 14.57
CA ASP A 112 8.27 4.03 15.78
C ASP A 112 8.46 4.96 16.99
N ARG A 113 9.04 6.15 16.78
CA ARG A 113 9.15 7.18 17.83
C ARG A 113 7.79 7.77 18.22
N ALA A 114 6.88 7.92 17.26
CA ALA A 114 5.51 8.37 17.51
C ALA A 114 4.72 7.29 18.28
N GLU A 115 4.87 6.02 17.92
CA GLU A 115 4.27 4.85 18.59
C GLU A 115 4.74 4.77 20.04
N ALA A 116 6.04 4.94 20.29
CA ALA A 116 6.60 4.95 21.64
C ALA A 116 6.05 6.09 22.53
N LYS A 117 5.51 7.15 21.92
CA LYS A 117 4.87 8.27 22.62
C LYS A 117 3.35 8.12 22.72
N GLY A 118 2.77 7.05 22.17
CA GLY A 118 1.33 6.81 22.15
C GLY A 118 0.56 7.73 21.19
N ILE A 119 1.22 8.25 20.15
CA ILE A 119 0.56 9.04 19.10
C ILE A 119 -0.15 8.08 18.14
N GLU A 120 -1.44 8.32 17.84
CA GLU A 120 -2.20 7.50 16.91
C GLU A 120 -2.09 8.03 15.47
N ASP A 121 -2.25 9.34 15.29
CA ASP A 121 -2.12 10.01 13.99
C ASP A 121 -1.05 11.09 14.02
N THR A 122 -0.10 11.03 13.08
CA THR A 122 1.06 11.93 13.03
C THR A 122 1.29 12.54 11.65
N LEU A 123 1.72 13.80 11.63
CA LEU A 123 2.30 14.43 10.45
C LEU A 123 3.81 14.18 10.45
N VAL A 124 4.33 13.52 9.42
CA VAL A 124 5.77 13.35 9.21
C VAL A 124 6.23 14.33 8.14
N LEU A 125 7.07 15.28 8.51
CA LEU A 125 7.64 16.26 7.60
C LEU A 125 9.04 15.84 7.19
N THR A 126 9.22 15.64 5.89
CA THR A 126 10.52 15.35 5.25
C THR A 126 11.00 16.58 4.46
N ASN A 127 12.19 16.48 3.85
CA ASN A 127 12.72 17.56 3.01
C ASN A 127 11.86 17.89 1.80
N GLU A 128 11.18 16.88 1.23
CA GLU A 128 10.46 16.99 -0.05
C GLU A 128 8.94 16.94 0.13
N ALA A 129 8.46 16.21 1.13
CA ALA A 129 7.03 15.96 1.31
C ALA A 129 6.61 15.93 2.79
N ALA A 130 5.33 16.21 3.03
CA ALA A 130 4.66 15.84 4.27
C ALA A 130 3.76 14.63 4.06
N LEU A 131 3.81 13.72 5.03
CA LEU A 131 3.07 12.46 5.03
C LEU A 131 2.17 12.45 6.26
N ILE A 132 0.87 12.24 6.06
CA ILE A 132 -0.05 11.99 7.17
C ILE A 132 -0.11 10.48 7.36
N VAL A 133 0.23 10.02 8.55
CA VAL A 133 0.37 8.59 8.84
C VAL A 133 -0.45 8.23 10.06
N ASN A 134 -1.22 7.15 9.92
CA ASN A 134 -1.79 6.46 11.07
C ASN A 134 -0.75 5.48 11.61
N VAL A 135 -0.24 5.77 12.80
CA VAL A 135 0.84 5.04 13.47
C VAL A 135 0.37 3.64 13.86
N LYS A 136 -0.83 3.53 14.42
CA LYS A 136 -1.44 2.27 14.86
C LYS A 136 -1.55 1.25 13.74
N ASN A 137 -1.99 1.69 12.56
CA ASN A 137 -2.12 0.85 11.37
C ASN A 137 -0.87 0.85 10.50
N ARG A 138 0.19 1.59 10.88
CA ARG A 138 1.40 1.83 10.07
C ARG A 138 1.06 2.13 8.61
N THR A 139 0.10 3.02 8.39
CA THR A 139 -0.46 3.31 7.06
C THR A 139 -0.35 4.79 6.75
N VAL A 140 0.30 5.13 5.64
CA VAL A 140 0.32 6.47 5.08
C VAL A 140 -1.03 6.76 4.45
N ILE A 141 -1.77 7.70 5.04
CA ILE A 141 -3.11 8.10 4.57
C ILE A 141 -2.98 9.04 3.38
N THR A 142 -2.08 10.02 3.44
CA THR A 142 -1.92 11.01 2.37
C THR A 142 -0.48 11.51 2.28
N ALA A 143 -0.10 11.98 1.10
CA ALA A 143 1.18 12.60 0.83
C ALA A 143 0.97 13.96 0.16
N MET A 144 1.79 14.93 0.52
CA MET A 144 1.75 16.28 -0.03
C MET A 144 3.16 16.80 -0.22
N ASP A 145 3.35 17.62 -1.24
CA ASP A 145 4.61 18.31 -1.47
C ASP A 145 4.83 19.41 -0.42
N ARG A 146 6.08 19.64 -0.04
CA ARG A 146 6.45 20.61 0.99
C ARG A 146 6.04 22.05 0.64
N GLN A 147 6.09 22.45 -0.63
CA GLN A 147 5.68 23.78 -1.07
C GLN A 147 4.17 23.99 -0.90
N SER A 148 3.39 22.91 -0.98
CA SER A 148 1.93 22.95 -0.82
C SER A 148 1.46 22.86 0.63
N LEU A 149 2.36 22.91 1.62
CA LEU A 149 1.99 22.93 3.04
C LEU A 149 1.57 24.33 3.50
N ALA A 150 2.11 25.37 2.86
CA ALA A 150 1.83 26.74 3.24
C ALA A 150 0.35 27.08 3.01
N GLY A 151 -0.32 27.54 4.06
CA GLY A 151 -1.75 27.90 4.02
C GLY A 151 -2.72 26.74 4.23
N ASN A 152 -2.23 25.50 4.36
CA ASN A 152 -3.07 24.35 4.64
C ASN A 152 -3.24 24.13 6.15
N VAL A 153 -4.46 23.79 6.57
CA VAL A 153 -4.77 23.45 7.97
C VAL A 153 -5.03 21.95 8.06
N PHE A 154 -4.27 21.28 8.93
CA PHE A 154 -4.44 19.87 9.24
C PHE A 154 -5.11 19.73 10.60
N THR A 155 -6.05 18.79 10.70
CA THR A 155 -6.79 18.47 11.92
C THR A 155 -6.70 16.97 12.16
N ASN A 156 -7.12 16.51 13.35
CA ASN A 156 -7.07 15.09 13.73
C ASN A 156 -5.64 14.52 13.63
N ILE A 157 -4.67 15.29 14.12
CA ILE A 157 -3.28 14.87 14.24
C ILE A 157 -2.86 15.14 15.69
N ASP A 158 -2.36 14.10 16.38
CA ASP A 158 -1.95 14.22 17.78
C ASP A 158 -0.54 14.79 17.91
N GLY A 159 0.29 14.63 16.87
CA GLY A 159 1.66 15.12 16.87
C GLY A 159 2.30 15.26 15.49
N ALA A 160 3.45 15.93 15.47
CA ALA A 160 4.26 16.05 14.27
C ALA A 160 5.71 15.62 14.54
N VAL A 161 6.30 14.95 13.56
CA VAL A 161 7.70 14.51 13.57
C VAL A 161 8.40 15.08 12.35
N ILE A 162 9.56 15.68 12.56
CA ILE A 162 10.38 16.30 11.51
C ILE A 162 11.66 15.46 11.36
N VAL A 163 12.03 15.10 10.12
CA VAL A 163 13.13 14.16 9.80
C VAL A 163 14.07 14.61 8.68
#